data_AF-A0A537FEX0-F1
#
_entry.id   AF-A0A537FEX0-F1
#
_cell.length_a   1.000
_cell.length_b   1.000
_cell.length_c   1.000
_cell.angle_alpha   90.00
_cell.angle_beta   90.00
_cell.angle_gamma   90.00
#
_symmetry.space_group_name_H-M   'P 1'
#
loop_
_entity.id
_entity.type
_entity.pdbx_description
1 polymer ?
#
loop_
_entity_poly.entity_id
_entity_poly.type
_entity_poly.pdbx_seq_one_letter_code
_entity_poly.pdbx_strand_id
1 'polypeptide(L)'
;MTFKAYMDNIQAKTGKTQEDFWKLAIKKHFVREGKIVARHADLLTWLKSEIGLGHVHANFVILYLRLRANDPKVSTQLKKWAYSTGYQESK
;
A
#
# COMPACT_ATOMS: atom_id res chain seq x y z
N MET A 1 5.98 7.36 14.72
CA MET A 1 4.68 6.97 14.12
C MET A 1 4.76 5.52 13.68
N THR A 2 3.69 4.75 13.88
CA THR A 2 3.63 3.32 13.59
C THR A 2 3.02 3.05 12.21
N PHE A 3 3.28 1.89 11.63
CA PHE A 3 2.63 1.47 10.38
C PHE A 3 1.10 1.51 10.52
N LYS A 4 0.58 0.97 11.64
CA LYS A 4 -0.85 0.97 11.95
C LYS A 4 -1.44 2.39 11.94
N ALA A 5 -0.78 3.35 12.61
CA ALA A 5 -1.29 4.72 12.70
C ALA A 5 -1.35 5.42 11.33
N TYR A 6 -0.38 5.15 10.44
CA TYR A 6 -0.45 5.65 9.07
C TYR A 6 -1.65 5.10 8.31
N MET A 7 -1.92 3.79 8.42
CA MET A 7 -3.07 3.17 7.76
C MET A 7 -4.40 3.63 8.35
N ASP A 8 -4.50 3.78 9.67
CA ASP A 8 -5.69 4.32 10.32
C ASP A 8 -5.98 5.76 9.81
N ASN A 9 -4.95 6.60 9.68
CA ASN A 9 -5.09 7.95 9.14
C ASN A 9 -5.51 7.97 7.66
N ILE A 10 -5.02 7.03 6.85
CA ILE A 10 -5.40 6.91 5.44
C ILE A 10 -6.86 6.42 5.33
N GLN A 11 -7.25 5.45 6.16
CA GLN A 11 -8.63 4.96 6.22
C GLN A 11 -9.59 6.07 6.68
N ALA A 12 -9.24 6.83 7.72
CA ALA A 12 -10.05 7.95 8.18
C ALA A 12 -10.25 9.02 7.08
N LYS A 13 -9.25 9.24 6.22
CA LYS A 13 -9.34 10.21 5.11
C LYS A 13 -10.09 9.71 3.88
N THR A 14 -9.99 8.43 3.58
CA THR A 14 -10.49 7.86 2.30
C THR A 14 -11.71 6.97 2.45
N GLY A 15 -12.04 6.57 3.68
CA GLY A 15 -13.01 5.51 3.98
C GLY A 15 -12.56 4.11 3.52
N LYS A 16 -11.34 3.95 2.99
CA LYS A 16 -10.84 2.68 2.44
C LYS A 16 -9.89 2.00 3.41
N THR A 17 -10.13 0.72 3.65
CA THR A 17 -9.21 -0.13 4.41
C THR A 17 -8.02 -0.53 3.54
N GLN A 18 -6.97 -1.05 4.18
CA GLN A 18 -5.83 -1.65 3.46
C GLN A 18 -6.26 -2.79 2.51
N GLU A 19 -7.27 -3.59 2.88
CA GLU A 19 -7.82 -4.65 2.04
C GLU A 19 -8.53 -4.11 0.80
N ASP A 20 -9.23 -2.97 0.92
CA ASP A 20 -9.88 -2.33 -0.22
C ASP A 20 -8.85 -1.88 -1.25
N PHE A 21 -7.71 -1.33 -0.80
CA PHE A 21 -6.62 -0.95 -1.71
C PHE A 21 -6.06 -2.15 -2.47
N TRP A 22 -5.91 -3.31 -1.82
CA TRP A 22 -5.45 -4.51 -2.50
C TRP A 22 -6.46 -5.01 -3.54
N LYS A 23 -7.74 -5.09 -3.18
CA LYS A 23 -8.82 -5.48 -4.11
C LYS A 23 -8.90 -4.54 -5.31
N LEU A 24 -8.77 -3.22 -5.08
CA LEU A 24 -8.75 -2.23 -6.15
C LEU A 24 -7.51 -2.37 -7.04
N ALA A 25 -6.34 -2.66 -6.47
CA ALA A 25 -5.12 -2.89 -7.24
C ALA A 25 -5.22 -4.14 -8.13
N ILE A 26 -5.86 -5.21 -7.67
CA ILE A 26 -6.20 -6.39 -8.50
C ILE A 26 -7.17 -6.01 -9.62
N LYS A 27 -8.27 -5.29 -9.29
CA LYS A 27 -9.27 -4.85 -10.27
C LYS A 27 -8.67 -3.96 -11.37
N LYS A 28 -7.65 -3.18 -11.03
CA LYS A 28 -6.89 -2.34 -11.98
C LYS A 28 -5.74 -3.06 -12.68
N HIS A 29 -5.58 -4.36 -12.46
CA HIS A 29 -4.49 -5.18 -13.00
C HIS A 29 -3.08 -4.73 -12.61
N PHE A 30 -2.95 -3.97 -11.52
CA PHE A 30 -1.66 -3.59 -10.96
C PHE A 30 -1.02 -4.72 -10.15
N VAL A 31 -1.86 -5.61 -9.62
CA VAL A 31 -1.47 -6.87 -9.01
C VAL A 31 -1.93 -8.01 -9.92
N ARG A 32 -1.02 -8.94 -10.23
CA ARG A 32 -1.33 -10.21 -10.91
C ARG A 32 -0.60 -11.33 -10.19
N GLU A 33 -1.31 -12.42 -9.90
CA GLU A 33 -0.75 -13.60 -9.23
C GLU A 33 0.00 -13.23 -7.93
N GLY A 34 -0.57 -12.30 -7.15
CA GLY A 34 0.02 -11.81 -5.90
C GLY A 34 1.24 -10.89 -6.05
N LYS A 35 1.67 -10.57 -7.28
CA LYS A 35 2.84 -9.72 -7.56
C LYS A 35 2.43 -8.37 -8.12
N ILE A 36 3.17 -7.32 -7.76
CA ILE A 36 3.01 -5.99 -8.35
C ILE A 36 3.64 -5.99 -9.75
N VAL A 37 2.82 -5.78 -10.78
CA VAL A 37 3.26 -5.66 -12.18
C VAL A 37 3.29 -4.22 -12.67
N ALA A 38 2.63 -3.30 -11.96
CA ALA A 38 2.60 -1.88 -12.30
C ALA A 38 3.91 -1.16 -11.94
N ARG A 39 4.23 -0.09 -12.70
CA ARG A 39 5.32 0.81 -12.32
C ARG A 39 4.90 1.65 -11.12
N HIS A 40 5.89 2.10 -10.35
CA HIS A 40 5.63 2.97 -9.19
C HIS A 40 4.87 4.24 -9.57
N ALA A 41 5.24 4.88 -10.69
CA ALA A 41 4.59 6.08 -11.18
C ALA A 41 3.09 5.88 -11.51
N ASP A 42 2.74 4.70 -12.04
CA ASP A 42 1.35 4.39 -12.39
C ASP A 42 0.50 4.22 -11.13
N LEU A 43 1.02 3.50 -10.13
CA LEU A 43 0.39 3.37 -8.81
C LEU A 43 0.23 4.73 -8.12
N LEU A 44 1.27 5.57 -8.16
CA LEU A 44 1.26 6.90 -7.55
C LEU A 44 0.23 7.80 -8.24
N THR A 45 0.17 7.77 -9.57
CA THR A 45 -0.80 8.54 -10.36
C THR A 45 -2.23 8.10 -10.04
N TRP A 46 -2.49 6.80 -9.98
CA TRP A 46 -3.79 6.25 -9.59
C TRP A 46 -4.23 6.72 -8.20
N LEU A 47 -3.37 6.54 -7.19
CA LEU A 47 -3.69 6.90 -5.80
C LEU A 47 -3.90 8.39 -5.62
N LYS A 48 -3.15 9.22 -6.34
CA LYS A 48 -3.34 10.68 -6.30
C LYS A 48 -4.60 11.12 -7.03
N SER A 49 -4.85 10.60 -8.23
CA SER A 49 -5.88 11.14 -9.12
C SER A 49 -7.26 10.56 -8.85
N GLU A 50 -7.35 9.26 -8.56
CA GLU A 50 -8.65 8.59 -8.36
C GLU A 50 -9.04 8.44 -6.89
N ILE A 51 -8.06 8.34 -5.99
CA ILE A 51 -8.33 8.21 -4.55
C ILE A 51 -8.19 9.57 -3.84
N GLY A 52 -7.51 10.54 -4.44
CA GLY A 52 -7.30 11.86 -3.83
C GLY A 52 -6.24 11.87 -2.72
N LEU A 53 -5.32 10.89 -2.70
CA LEU A 53 -4.26 10.86 -1.69
C LEU A 53 -3.16 11.88 -2.01
N GLY A 54 -2.69 12.58 -0.98
CA GLY A 54 -1.44 13.34 -1.05
C GLY A 54 -0.22 12.44 -1.27
N HIS A 55 0.90 13.02 -1.72
CA HIS A 55 2.09 12.27 -2.15
C HIS A 55 2.62 11.28 -1.09
N VAL A 56 2.68 11.70 0.18
CA VAL A 56 3.18 10.86 1.29
C VAL A 56 2.24 9.67 1.55
N HIS A 57 0.94 9.91 1.63
CA HIS A 57 -0.04 8.84 1.87
C HIS A 57 -0.15 7.88 0.69
N ALA A 58 -0.07 8.39 -0.55
CA ALA A 58 -0.04 7.55 -1.74
C ALA A 58 1.18 6.61 -1.72
N ASN A 59 2.38 7.13 -1.43
CA ASN A 59 3.56 6.30 -1.27
C ASN A 59 3.43 5.26 -0.16
N PHE A 60 2.75 5.61 0.93
CA PHE A 60 2.54 4.69 2.04
C PHE A 60 1.60 3.52 1.66
N VAL A 61 0.55 3.79 0.88
CA VAL A 61 -0.28 2.71 0.30
C VAL A 61 0.53 1.84 -0.66
N ILE A 62 1.41 2.44 -1.49
CA ILE A 62 2.29 1.67 -2.38
C ILE A 62 3.22 0.76 -1.56
N LEU A 63 3.77 1.25 -0.44
CA LEU A 63 4.57 0.44 0.47
C LEU A 63 3.79 -0.76 0.97
N TYR A 64 2.54 -0.58 1.41
CA TYR A 64 1.66 -1.68 1.81
C TYR A 64 1.45 -2.70 0.70
N LEU A 65 1.09 -2.26 -0.50
CA LEU A 65 0.87 -3.16 -1.64
C LEU A 65 2.13 -3.99 -1.93
N ARG A 66 3.31 -3.38 -1.82
CA ARG A 66 4.58 -4.06 -2.03
C ARG A 66 4.96 -5.00 -0.89
N LEU A 67 4.68 -4.65 0.37
CA LEU A 67 4.87 -5.55 1.50
C LEU A 67 4.00 -6.79 1.36
N ARG A 68 2.71 -6.61 1.03
CA ARG A 68 1.76 -7.71 0.83
C ARG A 68 2.14 -8.61 -0.36
N ALA A 69 2.67 -8.02 -1.42
CA ALA A 69 3.18 -8.77 -2.57
C ALA A 69 4.57 -9.40 -2.36
N ASN A 70 5.15 -9.25 -1.16
CA ASN A 70 6.54 -9.62 -0.85
C ASN A 70 7.55 -9.12 -1.89
N ASP A 71 7.38 -7.88 -2.37
CA ASP A 71 8.18 -7.30 -3.44
C ASP A 71 9.66 -7.15 -2.98
N PRO A 72 10.65 -7.63 -3.77
CA PRO A 72 12.07 -7.53 -3.43
C PRO A 72 12.59 -6.09 -3.38
N LYS A 73 11.87 -5.12 -3.95
CA LYS A 73 12.21 -3.69 -3.90
C LYS A 73 12.04 -3.08 -2.51
N VAL A 74 11.36 -3.77 -1.59
CA VAL A 74 11.21 -3.30 -0.19
C VAL A 74 12.43 -3.75 0.61
N SER A 75 13.17 -2.81 1.18
CA SER A 75 14.37 -3.12 1.96
C SER A 75 14.05 -3.91 3.24
N THR A 76 14.99 -4.74 3.66
CA THR A 76 14.87 -5.54 4.90
C THR A 76 14.56 -4.68 6.13
N GLN A 77 15.20 -3.51 6.23
CA GLN A 77 14.97 -2.60 7.35
C GLN A 77 13.53 -2.07 7.37
N LEU A 78 13.00 -1.73 6.19
CA LEU A 78 11.64 -1.22 6.06
C LEU A 78 10.61 -2.32 6.33
N LYS A 79 10.86 -3.56 5.88
CA LYS A 79 10.06 -4.73 6.26
C LYS A 79 10.05 -4.87 7.78
N LYS A 80 11.22 -4.99 8.42
CA LYS A 80 11.35 -5.12 9.89
C LYS A 80 10.57 -4.04 10.65
N TRP A 81 10.71 -2.78 10.24
CA TRP A 81 9.99 -1.67 10.83
C TRP A 81 8.46 -1.78 10.65
N ALA A 82 7.99 -2.16 9.47
CA ALA A 82 6.57 -2.30 9.21
C ALA A 82 5.96 -3.40 10.12
N TYR A 83 6.56 -4.59 10.14
CA TYR A 83 6.11 -5.70 10.99
C TYR A 83 6.18 -5.34 12.48
N SER A 84 7.23 -4.67 12.96
CA SER A 84 7.36 -4.29 14.37
C SER A 84 6.42 -3.15 14.80
N THR A 85 5.84 -2.42 13.85
CA THR A 85 4.96 -1.27 14.13
C THR A 85 3.51 -1.48 13.65
N GLY A 86 3.09 -2.73 13.49
CA GLY A 86 1.69 -3.07 13.30
C GLY A 86 1.23 -3.21 11.85
N TYR A 87 2.14 -3.50 10.92
CA TYR A 87 1.74 -4.17 9.67
C TYR A 87 1.20 -5.56 10.00
N GLN A 88 0.06 -5.90 9.41
CA GLN A 88 -0.55 -7.22 9.53
C GLN A 88 -0.74 -7.79 8.14
N GLU A 89 -0.28 -9.02 7.94
CA GLU A 89 -0.61 -9.78 6.75
C GLU A 89 -2.10 -10.10 6.79
N SER A 90 -2.82 -9.70 5.76
CA SER A 90 -4.21 -10.10 5.59
C SER A 90 -4.26 -11.62 5.47
N LYS A 91 -5.00 -12.28 6.35
CA LYS A 91 -5.30 -13.70 6.25
C LYS A 91 -6.12 -14.00 5.00
#